data_AF-A0A4R2BGB1-F1
#
_entry.id   AF-A0A4R2BGB1-F1
#
_cell.length_a   1.000
_cell.length_b   1.000
_cell.length_c   1.000
_cell.angle_alpha   90.00
_cell.angle_beta   90.00
_cell.angle_gamma   90.00
#
_symmetry.space_group_name_H-M   'P 1'
#
loop_
_entity.id
_entity.type
_entity.pdbx_description
1 polymer ?
#
loop_
_entity_poly.entity_id
_entity_poly.type
_entity_poly.pdbx_seq_one_letter_code
_entity_poly.pdbx_strand_id
1 'polypeptide(L)'
;MVFKGKRKKLYTLFAAVFVLTLLGVTFLFPYSSLSLNRTVTYDPDNRMVKEYLQSLTDFKDQYKTKKPDDATAHRNPYFLQLFELKWLTSKEPVQMDHQDLDILLLEVKTARQSLMELAFQESYPVHAKIYLKNTIEGCLELEERIEDLQDSKFRSRATLDRQYRNLHVSFINNLGRYSSFYKESRKKE
;
A
#
# COMPACT_ATOMS: atom_id res chain seq x y z
N MET A 1 -28.27 50.72 23.93
CA MET A 1 -27.23 49.70 24.22
C MET A 1 -27.62 48.24 23.87
N VAL A 2 -28.74 47.97 23.18
CA VAL A 2 -29.28 46.60 22.97
C VAL A 2 -28.62 45.81 21.80
N PHE A 3 -27.98 46.49 20.85
CA PHE A 3 -27.38 45.86 19.67
C PHE A 3 -26.12 45.01 19.95
N LYS A 4 -25.40 45.27 21.05
CA LYS A 4 -24.15 44.57 21.38
C LYS A 4 -24.38 43.10 21.73
N GLY A 5 -25.51 42.76 22.38
CA GLY A 5 -25.85 41.40 22.80
C GLY A 5 -26.28 40.47 21.66
N LYS A 6 -27.04 40.98 20.69
CA LYS A 6 -27.47 40.19 19.51
C LYS A 6 -26.29 39.83 18.61
N ARG A 7 -25.34 40.76 18.39
CA ARG A 7 -24.11 40.49 17.62
C ARG A 7 -23.24 39.45 18.31
N LYS A 8 -23.07 39.50 19.64
CA LYS A 8 -22.34 38.47 20.40
C LYS A 8 -22.94 37.07 20.22
N LYS A 9 -24.26 36.91 20.35
CA LYS A 9 -24.95 35.63 20.12
C LYS A 9 -24.74 35.10 18.70
N LEU A 10 -24.77 35.98 17.69
CA LEU A 10 -24.52 35.60 16.30
C LEU A 10 -23.08 35.09 16.09
N TYR A 11 -22.08 35.77 16.66
CA TYR A 11 -20.68 35.30 16.60
C TYR A 11 -20.48 33.97 17.32
N THR A 12 -21.12 33.77 18.48
CA THR A 12 -21.05 32.49 19.20
C THR A 12 -21.70 31.37 18.40
N LEU A 13 -22.84 31.62 17.75
CA LEU A 13 -23.48 30.64 16.87
C LEU A 13 -22.60 30.32 15.66
N PHE A 14 -22.02 31.32 15.02
CA PHE A 14 -21.13 31.13 13.88
C PHE A 14 -19.88 30.33 14.27
N ALA A 15 -19.27 30.64 15.41
CA ALA A 15 -18.15 29.88 15.95
C ALA A 15 -18.53 28.42 16.24
N ALA A 16 -19.70 28.19 16.85
CA ALA A 16 -20.18 26.83 17.12
C ALA A 16 -20.41 26.02 15.83
N VAL A 17 -21.05 26.61 14.83
CA VAL A 17 -21.26 25.97 13.51
C VAL A 17 -19.92 25.69 12.82
N PHE A 18 -18.97 26.63 12.89
CA PHE A 18 -17.64 26.46 12.32
C PHE A 18 -16.88 25.29 12.98
N VAL A 19 -16.89 25.21 14.31
CA VAL A 19 -16.28 24.10 15.06
C VAL A 19 -16.94 22.76 14.70
N LEU A 20 -18.28 22.71 14.64
CA LEU A 20 -19.00 21.50 14.24
C LEU A 20 -18.64 21.07 12.80
N THR A 21 -18.44 22.03 11.90
CA THR A 21 -18.04 21.76 10.52
C THR A 21 -16.64 21.17 10.46
N LEU A 22 -15.68 21.72 11.22
CA LEU A 22 -14.31 21.18 11.28
C LEU A 22 -14.28 19.76 11.87
N LEU A 23 -15.08 19.50 12.92
CA LEU A 23 -15.23 18.16 13.48
C LEU A 23 -15.84 17.18 12.46
N GLY A 24 -16.88 17.62 11.74
CA GLY A 24 -17.49 16.84 10.67
C GLY A 24 -16.50 16.50 9.54
N VAL A 25 -15.70 17.47 9.10
CA VAL A 25 -14.67 17.25 8.07
C VAL A 25 -13.58 16.32 8.57
N THR A 26 -13.10 16.50 9.80
CA THR A 26 -12.08 15.64 10.42
C THR A 26 -12.58 14.19 10.57
N PHE A 27 -13.87 14.00 10.83
CA PHE A 27 -14.46 12.67 10.91
C PHE A 27 -14.69 12.05 9.53
N LEU A 28 -15.24 12.78 8.55
CA LEU A 28 -15.63 12.20 7.27
C LEU A 28 -14.49 12.09 6.26
N PHE A 29 -13.57 13.07 6.25
CA PHE A 29 -12.53 13.26 5.23
C PHE A 29 -11.14 13.35 5.88
N PRO A 30 -10.56 12.22 6.33
CA PRO A 30 -9.34 12.23 7.13
C PRO A 30 -8.16 12.88 6.40
N TYR A 31 -8.03 12.70 5.08
CA TYR A 31 -6.97 13.33 4.26
C TYR A 31 -7.28 14.76 3.78
N SER A 32 -8.37 15.37 4.23
CA SER A 32 -8.65 16.77 3.94
C SER A 32 -7.59 17.68 4.57
N SER A 33 -7.23 18.76 3.86
CA SER A 33 -6.33 19.78 4.40
C SER A 33 -6.88 20.45 5.67
N LEU A 34 -8.20 20.40 5.87
CA LEU A 34 -8.90 20.93 7.05
C LEU A 34 -9.07 19.90 8.18
N SER A 35 -8.70 18.64 7.97
CA SER A 35 -8.74 17.61 9.01
C SER A 35 -7.62 17.86 10.03
N LEU A 36 -7.97 17.80 11.32
CA LEU A 36 -7.00 17.90 12.42
C LEU A 36 -6.14 16.62 12.55
N ASN A 37 -6.66 15.47 12.12
CA ASN A 37 -5.97 14.19 12.22
C ASN A 37 -5.96 13.53 10.84
N ARG A 38 -4.82 13.63 10.14
CA ARG A 38 -4.66 13.21 8.74
C ARG A 38 -4.25 11.75 8.62
N THR A 39 -4.92 10.89 9.37
CA THR A 39 -4.64 9.46 9.45
C THR A 39 -5.91 8.65 9.21
N VAL A 40 -5.73 7.47 8.61
CA VAL A 40 -6.79 6.47 8.44
C VAL A 40 -6.39 5.24 9.22
N THR A 41 -7.30 4.73 10.04
CA THR A 41 -7.12 3.41 10.65
C THR A 41 -7.54 2.36 9.63
N TYR A 42 -6.57 1.61 9.11
CA TYR A 42 -6.81 0.43 8.29
C TYR A 42 -6.93 -0.80 9.20
N ASP A 43 -8.09 -1.47 9.16
CA ASP A 43 -8.36 -2.70 9.90
C ASP A 43 -8.46 -3.88 8.91
N PRO A 44 -7.36 -4.65 8.74
CA PRO A 44 -7.33 -5.74 7.78
C PRO A 44 -8.20 -6.93 8.25
N ASP A 45 -8.76 -7.65 7.29
CA ASP A 45 -9.42 -8.92 7.60
C ASP A 45 -8.38 -9.94 8.09
N ASN A 46 -8.54 -10.44 9.32
CA ASN A 46 -7.65 -11.43 9.93
C ASN A 46 -7.42 -12.67 9.05
N ARG A 47 -8.44 -13.10 8.30
CA ARG A 47 -8.32 -14.21 7.37
C ARG A 47 -7.41 -13.86 6.20
N MET A 48 -7.59 -12.67 5.63
CA MET A 48 -6.75 -12.15 4.54
C MET A 48 -5.28 -12.05 4.98
N VAL A 49 -5.01 -11.48 6.17
CA VAL A 49 -3.65 -11.39 6.72
C VAL A 49 -3.04 -12.78 6.92
N LYS A 50 -3.83 -13.74 7.42
CA LYS A 50 -3.35 -15.11 7.62
C LYS A 50 -2.97 -15.78 6.30
N GLU A 51 -3.82 -15.69 5.29
CA GLU A 51 -3.56 -16.24 3.94
C GLU A 51 -2.35 -15.57 3.29
N TYR A 52 -2.19 -14.26 3.49
CA TYR A 52 -1.04 -13.51 3.03
C TYR A 52 0.27 -13.95 3.72
N LEU A 53 0.27 -14.05 5.05
CA LEU A 53 1.44 -14.49 5.82
C LEU A 53 1.85 -15.92 5.46
N GLN A 54 0.89 -16.80 5.16
CA GLN A 54 1.19 -18.13 4.64
C GLN A 54 1.91 -18.04 3.30
N SER A 55 1.36 -17.27 2.34
CA SER A 55 1.95 -17.10 1.02
C SER A 55 3.37 -16.50 1.09
N LEU A 56 3.59 -15.54 1.99
CA LEU A 56 4.89 -14.93 2.24
C LEU A 56 5.88 -15.93 2.85
N THR A 57 5.41 -16.77 3.78
CA THR A 57 6.23 -17.83 4.39
C THR A 57 6.62 -18.89 3.37
N ASP A 58 5.67 -19.35 2.57
CA ASP A 58 5.90 -20.32 1.50
C ASP A 58 6.93 -19.79 0.50
N PHE A 59 6.83 -18.50 0.14
CA PHE A 59 7.81 -17.84 -0.73
C PHE A 59 9.22 -17.79 -0.09
N LYS A 60 9.32 -17.43 1.20
CA LYS A 60 10.59 -17.41 1.94
C LYS A 60 11.22 -18.80 2.05
N ASP A 61 10.42 -19.85 2.18
CA ASP A 61 10.93 -21.21 2.26
C ASP A 61 11.42 -21.72 0.90
N GLN A 62 10.75 -21.36 -0.21
CA GLN A 62 11.27 -21.57 -1.56
C GLN A 62 12.63 -20.89 -1.78
N TYR A 63 12.87 -19.76 -1.11
CA TYR A 63 14.11 -19.00 -1.18
C TYR A 63 15.28 -19.62 -0.41
N LYS A 64 15.05 -20.22 0.78
CA LYS A 64 16.13 -20.76 1.65
C LYS A 64 16.92 -21.90 1.02
N THR A 65 16.38 -22.58 0.00
CA THR A 65 17.05 -23.68 -0.72
C THR A 65 18.01 -23.14 -1.80
N LYS A 66 19.15 -22.52 -1.40
CA LYS A 66 20.05 -21.80 -2.32
C LYS A 66 21.17 -22.62 -2.96
N LYS A 67 21.51 -22.24 -4.21
CA LYS A 67 22.87 -22.19 -4.78
C LYS A 67 23.37 -20.73 -4.75
N PRO A 68 24.68 -20.45 -4.57
CA PRO A 68 25.20 -19.09 -4.30
C PRO A 68 25.12 -18.06 -5.46
N ASP A 69 25.13 -18.48 -6.73
CA ASP A 69 25.38 -17.60 -7.90
C ASP A 69 24.13 -17.20 -8.73
N ASP A 70 22.95 -17.05 -8.12
CA ASP A 70 21.75 -16.61 -8.85
C ASP A 70 21.54 -15.10 -8.70
N ALA A 71 21.66 -14.33 -9.78
CA ALA A 71 21.41 -12.89 -9.79
C ALA A 71 19.97 -12.55 -9.35
N THR A 72 19.00 -13.42 -9.68
CA THR A 72 17.61 -13.33 -9.20
C THR A 72 17.56 -13.39 -7.67
N ALA A 73 18.34 -14.31 -7.08
CA ALA A 73 18.40 -14.49 -5.63
C ALA A 73 19.09 -13.32 -4.90
N HIS A 74 19.91 -12.51 -5.59
CA HIS A 74 20.51 -11.29 -5.05
C HIS A 74 19.51 -10.13 -4.97
N ARG A 75 18.46 -10.12 -5.80
CA ARG A 75 17.44 -9.07 -5.81
C ARG A 75 16.26 -9.33 -4.87
N ASN A 76 16.09 -10.59 -4.45
CA ASN A 76 15.02 -11.00 -3.52
C ASN A 76 14.92 -10.18 -2.22
N PRO A 77 16.01 -9.72 -1.55
CA PRO A 77 15.87 -8.93 -0.33
C PRO A 77 15.09 -7.62 -0.53
N TYR A 78 15.33 -6.92 -1.64
CA TYR A 78 14.60 -5.69 -1.99
C TYR A 78 13.11 -5.98 -2.22
N PHE A 79 12.82 -7.11 -2.87
CA PHE A 79 11.44 -7.50 -3.10
C PHE A 79 10.76 -7.96 -1.81
N LEU A 80 11.44 -8.70 -0.94
CA LEU A 80 10.89 -9.17 0.33
C LEU A 80 10.51 -8.02 1.28
N GLN A 81 11.32 -6.96 1.32
CA GLN A 81 11.02 -5.77 2.13
C GLN A 81 9.65 -5.17 1.78
N LEU A 82 9.30 -5.12 0.49
CA LEU A 82 8.00 -4.65 0.03
C LEU A 82 6.82 -5.47 0.60
N PHE A 83 6.99 -6.78 0.76
CA PHE A 83 5.93 -7.67 1.25
C PHE A 83 5.94 -7.85 2.79
N GLU A 84 6.98 -7.37 3.46
CA GLU A 84 7.09 -7.41 4.91
C GLU A 84 6.57 -6.16 5.60
N LEU A 85 6.03 -5.21 4.84
CA LEU A 85 5.48 -3.97 5.38
C LEU A 85 4.42 -4.25 6.45
N LYS A 86 4.51 -3.50 7.56
CA LYS A 86 3.70 -3.71 8.76
C LYS A 86 2.20 -3.71 8.47
N TRP A 87 1.72 -2.84 7.60
CA TRP A 87 0.30 -2.71 7.28
C TRP A 87 -0.27 -3.93 6.53
N LEU A 88 0.57 -4.70 5.84
CA LEU A 88 0.19 -5.96 5.17
C LEU A 88 0.23 -7.17 6.13
N THR A 89 1.15 -7.14 7.10
CA THR A 89 1.43 -8.29 7.98
C THR A 89 0.77 -8.20 9.36
N SER A 90 0.27 -7.03 9.75
CA SER A 90 -0.40 -6.80 11.03
C SER A 90 -1.80 -7.41 11.04
N LYS A 91 -2.14 -8.11 12.12
CA LYS A 91 -3.52 -8.52 12.45
C LYS A 91 -4.28 -7.45 13.24
N GLU A 92 -3.56 -6.45 13.72
CA GLU A 92 -4.11 -5.33 14.46
C GLU A 92 -4.30 -4.13 13.52
N PRO A 93 -5.27 -3.24 13.81
CA PRO A 93 -5.46 -2.03 13.02
C PRO A 93 -4.19 -1.17 12.97
N VAL A 94 -3.85 -0.70 11.78
CA VAL A 94 -2.68 0.14 11.53
C VAL A 94 -3.13 1.53 11.11
N GLN A 95 -2.53 2.56 11.70
CA GLN A 95 -2.72 3.94 11.25
C GLN A 95 -1.86 4.17 10.01
N MET A 96 -2.48 4.71 8.97
CA MET A 96 -1.85 5.05 7.69
C MET A 96 -2.01 6.55 7.45
N ASP A 97 -0.91 7.26 7.33
CA ASP A 97 -0.88 8.66 6.92
C ASP A 97 -0.28 8.85 5.52
N HIS A 98 -0.12 10.09 5.08
CA HIS A 98 0.49 10.37 3.77
C HIS A 98 1.98 10.01 3.70
N GLN A 99 2.71 10.10 4.81
CA GLN A 99 4.11 9.71 4.87
C GLN A 99 4.25 8.19 4.72
N ASP A 100 3.35 7.41 5.32
CA ASP A 100 3.29 5.96 5.10
C ASP A 100 3.04 5.63 3.62
N LEU A 101 2.17 6.39 2.93
CA LEU A 101 1.93 6.23 1.50
C LEU A 101 3.15 6.63 0.65
N ASP A 102 3.89 7.68 1.03
CA ASP A 102 5.14 8.08 0.36
C ASP A 102 6.21 6.99 0.47
N ILE A 103 6.37 6.41 1.66
CA ILE A 103 7.28 5.28 1.89
C ILE A 103 6.83 4.08 1.06
N LEU A 104 5.53 3.74 1.08
CA LEU A 104 4.98 2.64 0.30
C LEU A 104 5.24 2.80 -1.20
N LEU A 105 5.04 4.01 -1.73
CA LEU A 105 5.28 4.32 -3.14
C LEU A 105 6.76 4.16 -3.51
N LEU A 106 7.67 4.61 -2.63
CA LEU A 106 9.11 4.47 -2.81
C LEU A 106 9.53 3.00 -2.84
N GLU A 107 9.01 2.18 -1.93
CA GLU A 107 9.30 0.74 -1.87
C GLU A 107 8.82 0.03 -3.14
N VAL A 108 7.60 0.34 -3.62
CA VAL A 108 7.07 -0.25 -4.88
C VAL A 108 7.94 0.16 -6.07
N LYS A 109 8.30 1.44 -6.19
CA LYS A 109 9.16 1.96 -7.28
C LYS A 109 10.53 1.29 -7.27
N THR A 110 11.11 1.10 -6.08
CA THR A 110 12.40 0.42 -5.90
C THR A 110 12.32 -1.04 -6.31
N ALA A 111 11.27 -1.75 -5.89
CA ALA A 111 11.03 -3.14 -6.31
C ALA A 111 10.84 -3.25 -7.82
N ARG A 112 10.05 -2.37 -8.44
CA ARG A 112 9.86 -2.34 -9.90
C ARG A 112 11.17 -2.13 -10.64
N GLN A 113 11.97 -1.17 -10.22
CA GLN A 113 13.27 -0.89 -10.83
C GLN A 113 14.19 -2.11 -10.77
N SER A 114 14.24 -2.79 -9.61
CA SER A 114 15.02 -4.02 -9.43
C SER A 114 14.56 -5.15 -10.36
N LEU A 115 13.24 -5.32 -10.55
CA LEU A 115 12.68 -6.30 -11.50
C LEU A 115 12.99 -5.95 -12.96
N MET A 116 12.94 -4.66 -13.31
CA MET A 116 13.32 -4.20 -14.65
C MET A 116 14.79 -4.50 -14.93
N GLU A 117 15.70 -4.25 -13.97
CA GLU A 117 17.11 -4.60 -14.10
C GLU A 117 17.30 -6.10 -14.36
N LEU A 118 16.59 -6.98 -13.62
CA LEU A 118 16.61 -8.43 -13.87
C LEU A 118 16.18 -8.78 -15.30
N ALA A 119 15.15 -8.10 -15.82
CA ALA A 119 14.64 -8.36 -17.16
C ALA A 119 15.68 -8.08 -18.27
N PHE A 120 16.64 -7.19 -18.02
CA PHE A 120 17.71 -6.85 -18.97
C PHE A 120 19.02 -7.60 -18.73
N GLN A 121 19.30 -8.00 -17.49
CA GLN A 121 20.57 -8.63 -17.10
C GLN A 121 20.58 -10.15 -17.33
N GLU A 122 19.43 -10.81 -17.25
CA GLU A 122 19.32 -12.26 -17.26
C GLU A 122 18.50 -12.79 -18.43
N SER A 123 18.90 -13.95 -18.96
CA SER A 123 18.10 -14.67 -19.95
C SER A 123 17.22 -15.71 -19.26
N TYR A 124 15.95 -15.38 -19.10
CA TYR A 124 14.95 -16.29 -18.54
C TYR A 124 14.19 -17.10 -19.60
N PRO A 125 13.69 -18.31 -19.24
CA PRO A 125 12.71 -19.04 -20.04
C PRO A 125 11.46 -18.19 -20.33
N VAL A 126 10.76 -18.49 -21.43
CA VAL A 126 9.58 -17.71 -21.88
C VAL A 126 8.53 -17.56 -20.78
N HIS A 127 8.21 -18.63 -20.05
CA HIS A 127 7.23 -18.56 -18.97
C HIS A 127 7.69 -17.69 -17.80
N ALA A 128 8.96 -17.75 -17.42
CA ALA A 128 9.53 -16.87 -16.41
C ALA A 128 9.48 -15.39 -16.85
N LYS A 129 9.77 -15.09 -18.11
CA LYS A 129 9.64 -13.73 -18.67
C LYS A 129 8.20 -13.19 -18.59
N ILE A 130 7.20 -14.03 -18.86
CA ILE A 130 5.79 -13.65 -18.73
C ILE A 130 5.45 -13.29 -17.29
N TYR A 131 5.85 -14.11 -16.31
CA TYR A 131 5.60 -13.82 -14.90
C TYR A 131 6.35 -12.56 -14.44
N LEU A 132 7.61 -12.37 -14.85
CA LEU A 132 8.39 -11.17 -14.55
C LEU A 132 7.69 -9.91 -15.08
N LYS A 133 7.24 -9.95 -16.34
CA LYS A 133 6.48 -8.87 -16.95
C LYS A 133 5.21 -8.57 -16.14
N ASN A 134 4.43 -9.59 -15.81
CA ASN A 134 3.18 -9.43 -15.04
C ASN A 134 3.41 -8.89 -13.62
N THR A 135 4.56 -9.20 -13.01
CA THR A 135 4.96 -8.62 -11.72
C THR A 135 5.34 -7.15 -11.86
N ILE A 136 6.09 -6.77 -12.92
CA ILE A 136 6.42 -5.37 -13.22
C ILE A 136 5.15 -4.55 -13.47
N GLU A 137 4.22 -5.07 -14.28
CA GLU A 137 2.91 -4.45 -14.51
C GLU A 137 2.11 -4.36 -13.19
N GLY A 138 2.18 -5.39 -12.34
CA GLY A 138 1.59 -5.34 -11.00
C GLY A 138 2.17 -4.25 -10.11
N CYS A 139 3.47 -3.99 -10.19
CA CYS A 139 4.09 -2.85 -9.49
C CYS A 139 3.58 -1.50 -10.02
N LEU A 140 3.42 -1.33 -11.34
CA LEU A 140 2.84 -0.11 -11.91
C LEU A 140 1.40 0.11 -11.43
N GLU A 141 0.57 -0.94 -11.43
CA GLU A 141 -0.79 -0.88 -10.88
C GLU A 141 -0.81 -0.51 -9.39
N LEU A 142 0.17 -0.98 -8.62
CA LEU A 142 0.32 -0.58 -7.21
C LEU A 142 0.70 0.90 -7.08
N GLU A 143 1.65 1.39 -7.88
CA GLU A 143 2.05 2.81 -7.92
C GLU A 143 0.83 3.70 -8.18
N GLU A 144 0.05 3.41 -9.23
CA GLU A 144 -1.15 4.19 -9.57
C GLU A 144 -2.18 4.20 -8.43
N ARG A 145 -2.40 3.06 -7.76
CA ARG A 145 -3.35 2.97 -6.64
C ARG A 145 -2.87 3.73 -5.40
N ILE A 146 -1.57 3.77 -5.16
CA ILE A 146 -0.99 4.52 -4.04
C ILE A 146 -1.07 6.02 -4.33
N GLU A 147 -0.75 6.44 -5.55
CA GLU A 147 -0.88 7.84 -5.97
C GLU A 147 -2.36 8.29 -5.91
N ASP A 148 -3.31 7.45 -6.32
CA ASP A 148 -4.76 7.68 -6.17
C ASP A 148 -5.22 7.83 -4.70
N LEU A 149 -4.55 7.13 -3.77
CA LEU A 149 -4.74 7.30 -2.33
C LEU A 149 -4.07 8.59 -1.81
N GLN A 150 -2.95 9.02 -2.36
CA GLN A 150 -2.31 10.29 -1.98
C GLN A 150 -3.15 11.51 -2.41
N ASP A 151 -3.82 11.43 -3.55
CA ASP A 151 -4.66 12.52 -4.08
C ASP A 151 -6.09 12.54 -3.49
N SER A 152 -6.36 11.74 -2.46
CA SER A 152 -7.70 11.46 -1.95
C SER A 152 -8.28 12.50 -0.97
N LYS A 153 -7.93 13.78 -1.11
CA LYS A 153 -8.29 14.88 -0.18
C LYS A 153 -9.78 14.98 0.17
N PHE A 154 -10.65 14.55 -0.74
CA PHE A 154 -12.11 14.59 -0.60
C PHE A 154 -12.75 13.21 -0.51
N ARG A 155 -11.97 12.14 -0.29
CA ARG A 155 -12.52 10.79 -0.14
C ARG A 155 -13.01 10.57 1.28
N SER A 156 -14.16 9.93 1.37
CA SER A 156 -14.73 9.55 2.66
C SER A 156 -13.90 8.43 3.29
N ARG A 157 -13.98 8.26 4.62
CA ARG A 157 -13.39 7.10 5.32
C ARG A 157 -13.78 5.76 4.70
N ALA A 158 -15.05 5.58 4.33
CA ALA A 158 -15.52 4.34 3.72
C ALA A 158 -14.90 4.08 2.34
N THR A 159 -14.67 5.15 1.56
CA THR A 159 -13.96 5.07 0.29
C THR A 159 -12.51 4.68 0.50
N LEU A 160 -11.84 5.28 1.48
CA LEU A 160 -10.43 5.01 1.80
C LEU A 160 -10.24 3.57 2.32
N ASP A 161 -11.12 3.07 3.19
CA ASP A 161 -11.07 1.68 3.65
C ASP A 161 -11.15 0.70 2.47
N ARG A 162 -12.08 0.92 1.53
CA ARG A 162 -12.15 0.14 0.28
C ARG A 162 -10.88 0.28 -0.56
N GLN A 163 -10.36 1.51 -0.64
CA GLN A 163 -9.03 1.91 -1.13
C GLN A 163 -7.94 0.92 -0.70
N TYR A 164 -7.71 0.88 0.61
CA TYR A 164 -6.70 0.07 1.26
C TYR A 164 -6.95 -1.43 1.13
N ARG A 165 -8.19 -1.90 1.20
CA ARG A 165 -8.51 -3.33 0.97
C ARG A 165 -8.14 -3.76 -0.44
N ASN A 166 -8.49 -2.96 -1.44
CA ASN A 166 -8.12 -3.24 -2.83
C ASN A 166 -6.60 -3.20 -3.03
N LEU A 167 -5.92 -2.27 -2.35
CA LEU A 167 -4.47 -2.20 -2.37
C LEU A 167 -3.85 -3.48 -1.77
N HIS A 168 -4.30 -3.92 -0.59
CA HIS A 168 -3.84 -5.16 0.05
C HIS A 168 -4.01 -6.37 -0.89
N VAL A 169 -5.18 -6.54 -1.51
CA VAL A 169 -5.42 -7.61 -2.49
C VAL A 169 -4.46 -7.52 -3.67
N SER A 170 -4.14 -6.30 -4.13
CA SER A 170 -3.17 -6.09 -5.21
C SER A 170 -1.76 -6.52 -4.81
N PHE A 171 -1.35 -6.27 -3.56
CA PHE A 171 -0.08 -6.78 -3.01
C PHE A 171 -0.06 -8.31 -2.95
N ILE A 172 -1.13 -8.95 -2.48
CA ILE A 172 -1.24 -10.42 -2.43
C ILE A 172 -1.06 -11.02 -3.84
N ASN A 173 -1.77 -10.46 -4.82
CA ASN A 173 -1.68 -10.92 -6.20
C ASN A 173 -0.27 -10.72 -6.79
N ASN A 174 0.37 -9.59 -6.49
CA ASN A 174 1.71 -9.30 -6.99
C ASN A 174 2.76 -10.25 -6.37
N LEU A 175 2.65 -10.59 -5.08
CA LEU A 175 3.47 -11.61 -4.43
C LEU A 175 3.32 -12.97 -5.13
N GLY A 176 2.09 -13.37 -5.45
CA GLY A 176 1.81 -14.61 -6.16
C GLY A 176 2.46 -14.66 -7.56
N ARG A 177 2.39 -13.55 -8.30
CA ARG A 177 3.05 -13.41 -9.61
C ARG A 177 4.57 -13.54 -9.48
N TYR A 178 5.16 -12.87 -8.50
CA TYR A 178 6.61 -12.96 -8.27
C TYR A 178 7.08 -14.33 -7.82
N SER A 179 6.32 -14.98 -6.92
CA SER A 179 6.59 -16.36 -6.50
C SER A 179 6.59 -17.31 -7.71
N SER A 180 5.65 -17.11 -8.64
CA SER A 180 5.59 -17.87 -9.90
C SER A 180 6.80 -17.57 -10.81
N PHE A 181 7.18 -16.30 -10.97
CA PHE A 181 8.41 -15.90 -11.67
C PHE A 181 9.63 -16.61 -11.10
N TYR A 182 9.83 -16.51 -9.79
CA TYR A 182 10.98 -17.10 -9.10
C TYR A 182 11.02 -18.63 -9.23
N LYS A 183 9.86 -19.28 -9.22
CA LYS A 183 9.78 -20.73 -9.43
C LYS A 183 10.16 -21.12 -10.86
N GLU A 184 9.67 -20.39 -11.86
CA GLU A 184 9.97 -20.68 -13.27
C GLU A 184 11.38 -20.27 -13.67
N SER A 185 11.94 -19.20 -13.12
CA SER A 185 13.32 -18.77 -13.43
C SER A 185 14.36 -19.82 -13.04
N ARG A 186 14.03 -20.68 -12.07
CA ARG A 186 14.87 -21.79 -11.60
C ARG A 186 14.80 -23.03 -12.48
N LYS A 187 13.79 -23.16 -13.34
CA LYS A 187 13.73 -24.28 -14.28
C LYS A 187 14.73 -23.98 -15.40
N LYS A 188 15.87 -24.68 -15.37
CA LYS A 188 16.84 -24.64 -16.45
C LYS A 188 16.16 -25.03 -17.77
N GLU A 189 16.55 -24.37 -18.85
CA GLU A 189 16.46 -24.93 -20.21
C GLU A 189 17.37 -26.16 -20.32
#